data_AF-A0A8J8FKG6-F1
#
_entry.id   AF-A0A8J8FKG6-F1
#
_cell.length_a   1.000
_cell.length_b   1.000
_cell.length_c   1.000
_cell.angle_alpha   90.00
_cell.angle_beta   90.00
_cell.angle_gamma   90.00
#
_symmetry.space_group_name_H-M   'P 1'
#
loop_
_entity.id
_entity.type
_entity.pdbx_description
1 polymer ?
#
loop_
_entity_poly.entity_id
_entity_poly.type
_entity_poly.pdbx_seq_one_letter_code
_entity_poly.pdbx_strand_id
1 'polypeptide(L)'
;EVAFDIDANGILNVSAKDKATGKEQSIVIKASSGLSDDQVDRMIKDAEAHADEYKKVTELVSARNTAESMINATQKSMEELGEQVSAEEKTAIETAVAELQEVVKSDDKDAIEAKTTALTELSGKLAERVYAQKAGAEGGSEAGADTASESAPADDVVDAEFEEVKDDDKK
;
A
#
# COMPACT_ATOMS: atom_id res chain seq x y z
N GLU A 1 7.46 -0.72 12.78
CA GLU A 1 6.21 -0.82 13.54
C GLU A 1 6.13 0.35 14.49
N VAL A 2 4.97 1.00 14.56
CA VAL A 2 4.75 2.11 15.49
C VAL A 2 3.61 1.71 16.42
N ALA A 3 3.84 1.82 17.73
CA ALA A 3 2.86 1.53 18.76
C ALA A 3 2.56 2.80 19.57
N PHE A 4 1.29 2.95 19.94
CA PHE A 4 0.79 4.05 20.75
C PHE A 4 0.18 3.45 22.02
N ASP A 5 0.78 3.71 23.18
CA ASP A 5 0.33 3.19 24.47
C ASP A 5 -0.01 4.34 25.42
N ILE A 6 -1.22 4.32 25.98
CA ILE A 6 -1.71 5.35 26.90
C ILE A 6 -1.85 4.72 28.27
N ASP A 7 -1.07 5.21 29.23
CA ASP A 7 -1.13 4.69 30.60
C ASP A 7 -2.35 5.22 31.38
N ALA A 8 -2.59 4.64 32.56
CA ALA A 8 -3.69 5.07 33.45
C ALA A 8 -3.55 6.53 33.95
N ASN A 9 -2.40 7.16 33.78
CA ASN A 9 -2.14 8.56 34.12
C ASN A 9 -2.32 9.50 32.92
N GLY A 10 -2.70 8.97 31.74
CA GLY A 10 -2.85 9.74 30.51
C GLY A 10 -1.52 10.13 29.84
N ILE A 11 -0.43 9.43 30.17
CA ILE A 11 0.86 9.60 29.49
C ILE A 11 0.87 8.73 28.24
N LEU A 12 1.09 9.36 27.09
CA LEU A 12 1.20 8.68 25.79
C LEU A 12 2.67 8.30 25.54
N ASN A 13 2.93 7.00 25.41
CA ASN A 13 4.19 6.43 24.99
C ASN A 13 4.08 6.05 23.51
N VAL A 14 4.87 6.70 22.66
CA VAL A 14 4.97 6.37 21.24
C VAL A 14 6.30 5.66 21.02
N SER A 15 6.26 4.40 20.59
CA SER A 15 7.47 3.65 20.23
C SER A 15 7.47 3.27 18.76
N ALA A 16 8.64 3.39 18.12
CA ALA A 16 8.89 2.97 16.76
C ALA A 16 10.00 1.91 16.77
N LYS A 17 9.68 0.69 16.33
CA LYS A 17 10.60 -0.45 16.26
C LYS A 17 10.81 -0.89 14.82
N ASP A 18 12.07 -1.02 14.43
CA ASP A 18 12.46 -1.70 13.20
C ASP A 18 12.41 -3.23 13.43
N LYS A 19 11.58 -3.93 12.65
CA LYS A 19 11.40 -5.39 12.77
C LYS A 19 12.63 -6.18 12.29
N ALA A 20 13.48 -5.61 11.43
CA ALA A 20 14.66 -6.29 10.90
C ALA A 20 15.86 -6.15 11.85
N THR A 21 16.10 -4.96 12.38
CA THR A 21 17.26 -4.70 13.26
C THR A 21 16.94 -4.80 14.75
N GLY A 22 15.65 -4.82 15.12
CA GLY A 22 15.20 -4.84 16.50
C GLY A 22 15.41 -3.53 17.26
N LYS A 23 16.02 -2.52 16.63
CA LYS A 23 16.26 -1.19 17.23
C LYS A 23 14.93 -0.48 17.45
N GLU A 24 14.82 0.15 18.61
CA GLU A 24 13.63 0.88 19.05
C GLU A 24 13.99 2.31 19.41
N GLN A 25 13.10 3.24 19.11
CA GLN A 25 13.12 4.63 19.59
C GLN A 25 11.75 4.93 20.19
N SER A 26 11.71 5.62 21.32
CA SER A 26 10.45 5.98 21.99
C SER A 26 10.43 7.42 22.46
N ILE A 27 9.22 8.00 22.50
CA ILE A 27 8.93 9.35 22.95
C ILE A 27 7.80 9.26 23.98
N VAL A 28 7.94 10.00 25.07
CA VAL A 28 6.95 10.06 26.16
C VAL A 28 6.31 11.45 26.18
N ILE A 29 5.00 11.52 25.95
CA ILE A 29 4.21 12.74 25.96
C ILE A 29 3.39 12.77 27.24
N LYS A 30 3.65 13.77 28.10
CA LYS A 30 2.98 13.92 29.40
C LYS A 30 1.64 14.64 29.25
N ALA A 31 0.65 14.24 30.04
CA ALA A 31 -0.75 14.67 29.98
C ALA A 31 -1.00 16.21 30.05
N SER A 32 -0.02 17.04 30.40
CA SER A 32 -0.19 18.49 30.54
C SER A 32 -0.04 19.29 29.23
N SER A 33 0.09 18.66 28.07
CA SER A 33 0.27 19.33 26.77
C SER A 33 -0.94 19.24 25.83
N GLY A 34 -2.13 18.87 26.35
CA GLY A 34 -3.34 18.66 25.56
C GLY A 34 -4.14 19.92 25.24
N LEU A 35 -5.20 19.74 24.44
CA LEU A 35 -6.20 20.75 24.12
C LEU A 35 -7.20 20.92 25.28
N SER A 36 -7.76 22.12 25.46
CA SER A 36 -8.88 22.33 26.40
C SER A 36 -10.20 21.81 25.82
N ASP A 37 -11.20 21.54 26.67
CA ASP A 37 -12.54 21.07 26.23
C ASP A 37 -13.15 22.00 25.16
N ASP A 38 -13.08 23.32 25.36
CA ASP A 38 -13.54 24.31 24.36
C ASP A 38 -12.81 24.22 23.01
N GLN A 39 -11.55 23.78 23.00
CA GLN A 39 -10.76 23.59 21.77
C GLN A 39 -11.14 22.26 21.11
N VAL A 40 -11.37 21.21 21.90
CA VAL A 40 -11.86 19.91 21.41
C VAL A 40 -13.21 20.07 20.72
N ASP A 41 -14.17 20.74 21.35
CA ASP A 41 -15.50 20.97 20.79
C ASP A 41 -15.47 21.78 19.48
N ARG A 42 -14.56 22.77 19.41
CA ARG A 42 -14.34 23.52 18.16
C ARG A 42 -13.75 22.64 17.07
N MET A 43 -12.74 21.82 17.37
CA MET A 43 -12.15 20.91 16.39
C MET A 43 -13.16 19.86 15.89
N ILE A 44 -14.07 19.38 16.73
CA ILE A 44 -15.13 18.46 16.31
C ILE A 44 -16.06 19.15 15.30
N LYS A 45 -16.56 20.35 15.62
CA LYS A 45 -17.46 21.10 14.73
C LYS A 45 -16.79 21.48 13.41
N ASP A 46 -15.52 21.89 13.45
CA ASP A 46 -14.75 22.22 12.25
C ASP A 46 -14.53 20.96 11.39
N ALA A 47 -14.19 19.82 12.00
CA ALA A 47 -14.03 18.56 11.28
C ALA A 47 -15.33 18.11 10.60
N GLU A 48 -16.47 18.27 11.26
CA GLU A 48 -17.80 17.97 10.69
C GLU A 48 -18.13 18.92 9.54
N ALA A 49 -17.89 20.23 9.70
CA ALA A 49 -18.19 21.23 8.68
C ALA A 49 -17.34 21.06 7.41
N HIS A 50 -16.10 20.55 7.55
CA HIS A 50 -15.15 20.37 6.46
C HIS A 50 -15.01 18.91 5.99
N ALA A 51 -15.84 17.99 6.48
CA ALA A 51 -15.72 16.55 6.21
C ALA A 51 -15.63 16.24 4.70
N ASP A 52 -16.46 16.88 3.88
CA ASP A 52 -16.48 16.69 2.43
C ASP A 52 -15.22 17.24 1.73
N GLU A 53 -14.67 18.35 2.22
CA GLU A 53 -13.43 18.94 1.70
C GLU A 53 -12.23 18.05 2.04
N TYR A 54 -12.15 17.59 3.30
CA TYR A 54 -11.13 16.63 3.74
C TYR A 54 -11.19 15.35 2.93
N LYS A 55 -12.38 14.81 2.66
CA LYS A 55 -12.54 13.61 1.84
C LYS A 55 -11.92 13.78 0.45
N LYS A 56 -12.18 14.90 -0.23
CA LYS A 56 -11.59 15.19 -1.55
C LYS A 56 -10.08 15.29 -1.50
N VAL A 57 -9.53 15.96 -0.47
CA VAL A 57 -8.08 16.09 -0.29
C VAL A 57 -7.45 14.73 0.00
N THR A 58 -8.05 13.92 0.87
CA THR A 58 -7.58 12.56 1.18
C THR A 58 -7.60 11.68 -0.06
N GLU A 59 -8.66 11.74 -0.87
CA GLU A 59 -8.75 11.00 -2.13
C GLU A 59 -7.67 11.43 -3.12
N LEU A 60 -7.41 12.74 -3.26
CA LEU A 60 -6.34 13.25 -4.12
C LEU A 60 -4.95 12.77 -3.64
N VAL A 61 -4.67 12.87 -2.34
CA VAL A 61 -3.40 12.40 -1.76
C VAL A 61 -3.25 10.89 -1.94
N SER A 62 -4.33 10.12 -1.76
CA SER A 62 -4.32 8.68 -2.01
C SER A 62 -4.02 8.36 -3.48
N ALA A 63 -4.64 9.09 -4.43
CA ALA A 63 -4.38 8.93 -5.85
C ALA A 63 -2.91 9.24 -6.20
N ARG A 64 -2.35 10.33 -5.65
CA ARG A 64 -0.93 10.67 -5.79
C ARG A 64 0.00 9.58 -5.26
N ASN A 65 -0.25 9.08 -4.06
CA ASN A 65 0.57 8.03 -3.45
C ASN A 65 0.53 6.73 -4.27
N THR A 66 -0.64 6.35 -4.77
CA THR A 66 -0.78 5.18 -5.66
C THR A 66 0.00 5.38 -6.95
N ALA A 67 -0.10 6.56 -7.57
CA ALA A 67 0.63 6.90 -8.78
C ALA A 67 2.16 6.85 -8.57
N GLU A 68 2.67 7.46 -7.50
CA GLU A 68 4.09 7.43 -7.15
C GLU A 68 4.61 6.02 -6.88
N SER A 69 3.81 5.21 -6.15
CA SER A 69 4.12 3.81 -5.92
C SER A 69 4.21 3.03 -7.23
N MET A 70 3.28 3.25 -8.16
CA MET A 70 3.27 2.62 -9.47
C MET A 70 4.46 3.04 -10.34
N ILE A 71 4.82 4.33 -10.33
CA ILE A 71 6.02 4.84 -11.00
C ILE A 71 7.27 4.12 -10.49
N ASN A 72 7.45 4.06 -9.17
CA ASN A 72 8.61 3.44 -8.56
C ASN A 72 8.69 1.94 -8.86
N ALA A 73 7.56 1.22 -8.73
CA ALA A 73 7.48 -0.19 -9.04
C ALA A 73 7.83 -0.47 -10.51
N THR A 74 7.29 0.32 -11.44
CA THR A 74 7.52 0.15 -12.88
C THR A 74 8.98 0.45 -13.25
N GLN A 75 9.56 1.53 -12.72
CA GLN A 75 10.98 1.85 -12.91
C GLN A 75 11.88 0.72 -12.43
N LYS A 76 11.61 0.20 -11.23
CA LYS A 76 12.35 -0.94 -10.67
C LYS A 76 12.21 -2.19 -11.52
N SER A 77 11.01 -2.51 -12.01
CA SER A 77 10.79 -3.64 -12.92
C SER A 77 11.55 -3.49 -14.24
N MET A 78 11.64 -2.27 -14.80
CA MET A 78 12.44 -2.02 -16.00
C MET A 78 13.95 -2.18 -15.74
N GLU A 79 14.44 -1.77 -14.57
CA GLU A 79 15.83 -1.97 -14.16
C GLU A 79 16.15 -3.46 -13.96
N GLU A 80 15.24 -4.23 -13.33
CA GLU A 80 15.42 -5.68 -13.10
C GLU A 80 15.39 -6.49 -14.42
N LEU A 81 14.51 -6.14 -15.36
CA LEU A 81 14.39 -6.84 -16.65
C LEU A 81 15.43 -6.41 -17.69
N GLY A 82 15.96 -5.19 -17.61
CA GLY A 82 17.04 -4.71 -18.47
C GLY A 82 16.80 -4.94 -19.97
N GLU A 83 17.61 -5.80 -20.57
CA GLU A 83 17.56 -6.14 -22.01
C GLU A 83 16.39 -7.05 -22.41
N GLN A 84 15.65 -7.61 -21.44
CA GLN A 84 14.46 -8.43 -21.70
C GLN A 84 13.23 -7.59 -22.08
N VAL A 85 13.32 -6.26 -21.95
CA VAL A 85 12.27 -5.32 -22.38
C VAL A 85 12.62 -4.83 -23.78
N SER A 86 11.69 -4.95 -24.72
CA SER A 86 11.90 -4.44 -26.08
C SER A 86 12.06 -2.91 -26.07
N ALA A 87 12.79 -2.36 -27.05
CA ALA A 87 13.00 -0.92 -27.15
C ALA A 87 11.68 -0.13 -27.28
N GLU A 88 10.71 -0.69 -28.02
CA GLU A 88 9.38 -0.10 -28.18
C GLU A 88 8.60 -0.07 -26.85
N GLU A 89 8.58 -1.18 -26.10
CA GLU A 89 7.93 -1.23 -24.78
C GLU A 89 8.61 -0.28 -23.79
N LYS A 90 9.95 -0.25 -23.79
CA LYS A 90 10.72 0.63 -22.91
C LYS A 90 10.39 2.10 -23.16
N THR A 91 10.40 2.54 -24.43
CA THR A 91 10.06 3.93 -24.77
C THR A 91 8.60 4.26 -24.43
N ALA A 92 7.67 3.34 -24.67
CA ALA A 92 6.26 3.54 -24.32
C ALA A 92 6.07 3.73 -22.80
N ILE A 93 6.74 2.90 -22.00
CA ILE A 93 6.62 2.92 -20.53
C ILE A 93 7.35 4.14 -19.95
N GLU A 94 8.54 4.49 -20.43
CA GLU A 94 9.25 5.71 -20.01
C GLU A 94 8.42 6.97 -20.31
N THR A 95 7.74 7.01 -21.45
CA THR A 95 6.82 8.10 -21.80
C THR A 95 5.63 8.15 -20.83
N ALA A 96 4.98 7.03 -20.58
CA ALA A 96 3.84 6.96 -19.65
C ALA A 96 4.25 7.33 -18.21
N VAL A 97 5.44 6.92 -17.76
CA VAL A 97 6.01 7.29 -16.46
C VAL A 97 6.25 8.80 -16.39
N ALA A 98 6.84 9.41 -17.42
CA ALA A 98 7.10 10.85 -17.45
C ALA A 98 5.79 11.66 -17.44
N GLU A 99 4.79 11.22 -18.19
CA GLU A 99 3.46 11.85 -18.20
C GLU A 99 2.76 11.75 -16.83
N LEU A 100 2.81 10.57 -16.18
CA LEU A 100 2.25 10.39 -14.85
C LEU A 100 3.00 11.23 -13.81
N GLN A 101 4.33 11.30 -13.87
CA GLN A 101 5.14 12.15 -12.99
C GLN A 101 4.78 13.63 -13.11
N GLU A 102 4.43 14.10 -14.31
CA GLU A 102 4.01 15.48 -14.50
C GLU A 102 2.59 15.73 -13.99
N VAL A 103 1.66 14.81 -14.27
CA VAL A 103 0.26 14.97 -13.86
C VAL A 103 0.09 14.86 -12.33
N VAL A 104 0.91 14.07 -11.65
CA VAL A 104 0.89 13.92 -10.17
C VAL A 104 1.21 15.24 -9.46
N LYS A 105 1.95 16.16 -10.09
CA LYS A 105 2.22 17.50 -9.55
C LYS A 105 1.01 18.44 -9.63
N SER A 106 -0.01 18.07 -10.41
CA SER A 106 -1.27 18.81 -10.51
C SER A 106 -2.29 18.33 -9.47
N ASP A 107 -3.33 19.11 -9.21
CA ASP A 107 -4.43 18.73 -8.30
C ASP A 107 -5.61 18.06 -9.02
N ASP A 108 -5.38 17.52 -10.24
CA ASP A 108 -6.40 16.83 -11.03
C ASP A 108 -6.41 15.32 -10.73
N LYS A 109 -7.31 14.91 -9.82
CA LYS A 109 -7.47 13.51 -9.42
C LYS A 109 -7.80 12.61 -10.61
N ASP A 110 -8.73 13.02 -11.47
CA ASP A 110 -9.20 12.19 -12.58
C ASP A 110 -8.09 11.95 -13.60
N ALA A 111 -7.28 12.98 -13.87
CA ALA A 111 -6.12 12.86 -14.74
C ALA A 111 -5.03 11.94 -14.14
N ILE A 112 -4.79 12.04 -12.82
CA ILE A 112 -3.86 11.14 -12.11
C ILE A 112 -4.34 9.69 -12.21
N GLU A 113 -5.62 9.43 -11.94
CA GLU A 113 -6.18 8.08 -11.99
C GLU A 113 -6.12 7.51 -13.41
N ALA A 114 -6.54 8.28 -14.42
CA ALA A 114 -6.51 7.83 -15.82
C ALA A 114 -5.09 7.46 -16.29
N LYS A 115 -4.09 8.29 -15.95
CA LYS A 115 -2.68 8.01 -16.28
C LYS A 115 -2.10 6.86 -15.46
N THR A 116 -2.55 6.69 -14.22
CA THR A 116 -2.17 5.54 -13.38
C THR A 116 -2.70 4.24 -13.98
N THR A 117 -3.95 4.21 -14.44
CA THR A 117 -4.53 3.05 -15.13
C THR A 117 -3.78 2.75 -16.43
N ALA A 118 -3.49 3.76 -17.25
CA ALA A 118 -2.72 3.58 -18.48
C ALA A 118 -1.31 3.00 -18.22
N LEU A 119 -0.62 3.49 -17.18
CA LEU A 119 0.67 2.93 -16.79
C LEU A 119 0.54 1.49 -16.30
N THR A 120 -0.52 1.17 -15.53
CA THR A 120 -0.79 -0.17 -15.01
C THR A 120 -1.00 -1.18 -16.15
N GLU A 121 -1.75 -0.81 -17.19
CA GLU A 121 -1.98 -1.67 -18.36
C GLU A 121 -0.68 -1.97 -19.13
N LEU A 122 0.19 -0.96 -19.26
CA LEU A 122 1.49 -1.11 -19.91
C LEU A 122 2.49 -1.90 -19.04
N SER A 123 2.49 -1.68 -17.73
CA SER A 123 3.42 -2.31 -16.79
C SER A 123 3.00 -3.72 -16.38
N GLY A 124 1.75 -4.14 -16.61
CA GLY A 124 1.26 -5.48 -16.27
C GLY A 124 2.12 -6.61 -16.85
N LYS A 125 2.52 -6.49 -18.13
CA LYS A 125 3.42 -7.47 -18.77
C LYS A 125 4.84 -7.46 -18.19
N LEU A 126 5.32 -6.32 -17.68
CA LEU A 126 6.61 -6.27 -16.98
C LEU A 126 6.50 -6.98 -15.62
N ALA A 127 5.43 -6.73 -14.88
CA ALA A 127 5.19 -7.33 -13.57
C ALA A 127 5.13 -8.87 -13.67
N GLU A 128 4.43 -9.41 -14.67
CA GLU A 128 4.39 -10.85 -14.95
C GLU A 128 5.79 -11.43 -15.23
N ARG A 129 6.61 -10.75 -16.03
CA ARG A 129 7.99 -11.20 -16.34
C ARG A 129 8.90 -11.14 -15.12
N VAL A 130 8.84 -10.08 -14.33
CA VAL A 130 9.61 -9.96 -13.08
C VAL A 130 9.21 -11.06 -12.10
N TYR A 131 7.91 -11.32 -11.97
CA TYR A 131 7.43 -12.40 -11.10
C TYR A 131 7.91 -13.77 -11.58
N ALA A 132 7.83 -14.03 -12.89
CA ALA A 132 8.36 -15.27 -13.49
C ALA A 132 9.88 -15.42 -13.31
N GLN A 133 10.64 -14.32 -13.41
CA GLN A 133 12.09 -14.32 -13.18
C GLN A 133 12.43 -14.60 -11.70
N LYS A 134 11.67 -14.03 -10.76
CA LYS A 134 11.85 -14.29 -9.31
C LYS A 134 11.46 -15.71 -8.93
N ALA A 135 10.35 -16.23 -9.47
CA ALA A 135 9.96 -17.63 -9.27
C ALA A 135 10.98 -18.61 -9.88
N GLY A 136 11.60 -18.26 -11.01
CA GLY A 136 12.69 -19.04 -11.61
C GLY A 136 14.02 -18.95 -10.84
N ALA A 137 14.27 -17.84 -10.14
CA ALA A 137 15.47 -17.65 -9.32
C ALA A 137 15.40 -18.38 -7.97
N GLU A 138 14.21 -18.54 -7.37
CA GLU A 138 14.00 -19.38 -6.18
C GLU A 138 13.87 -20.88 -6.49
N GLY A 139 13.61 -21.25 -7.76
CA GLY A 139 13.59 -22.65 -8.23
C GLY A 139 14.95 -23.21 -8.69
N GLY A 140 16.04 -22.47 -8.51
CA GLY A 140 17.36 -22.76 -9.09
C GLY A 140 18.35 -23.52 -8.20
N SER A 141 17.90 -24.14 -7.10
CA SER A 141 18.77 -24.98 -6.24
C SER A 141 18.04 -26.25 -5.81
N GLU A 142 17.97 -27.22 -6.73
CA GLU A 142 18.15 -28.68 -6.51
C GLU A 142 17.49 -29.45 -7.66
N ALA A 143 18.25 -29.65 -8.75
CA ALA A 143 18.03 -30.76 -9.66
C ALA A 143 19.26 -31.66 -9.57
N GLY A 144 19.18 -32.67 -8.71
CA GLY A 144 20.29 -33.60 -8.43
C GLY A 144 19.91 -34.80 -7.56
N ALA A 145 19.06 -35.67 -8.10
CA ALA A 145 18.93 -37.11 -7.83
C ALA A 145 18.20 -37.64 -6.58
N ASP A 146 17.16 -38.42 -6.90
CA ASP A 146 16.73 -39.69 -6.29
C ASP A 146 15.81 -39.68 -5.06
N THR A 147 14.55 -40.05 -5.32
CA THR A 147 13.82 -41.21 -4.76
C THR A 147 12.41 -40.88 -4.22
N ALA A 148 11.42 -41.31 -5.01
CA ALA A 148 10.15 -41.95 -4.62
C ALA A 148 9.10 -41.25 -3.71
N SER A 149 7.91 -41.16 -4.30
CA SER A 149 6.60 -41.56 -3.77
C SER A 149 5.79 -40.61 -2.89
N GLU A 150 4.52 -40.52 -3.30
CA GLU A 150 3.30 -40.27 -2.53
C GLU A 150 2.78 -38.85 -2.27
N SER A 151 1.72 -38.55 -3.04
CA SER A 151 0.40 -38.12 -2.55
C SER A 151 0.20 -36.66 -2.17
N ALA A 152 -0.52 -35.96 -3.05
CA ALA A 152 -1.34 -34.78 -2.73
C ALA A 152 -2.39 -35.13 -1.64
N PRO A 153 -2.96 -34.13 -0.93
CA PRO A 153 -4.02 -33.33 -1.55
C PRO A 153 -3.98 -31.82 -1.27
N ALA A 154 -4.68 -31.13 -2.17
CA ALA A 154 -5.15 -29.75 -2.20
C ALA A 154 -5.28 -29.03 -0.84
N ASP A 155 -4.63 -27.85 -0.77
CA ASP A 155 -4.84 -26.87 0.29
C ASP A 155 -6.11 -26.06 0.01
N ASP A 156 -6.84 -25.85 1.10
CA ASP A 156 -8.26 -25.55 1.21
C ASP A 156 -8.49 -24.04 1.06
N VAL A 157 -9.20 -23.65 -0.02
CA VAL A 157 -9.62 -22.27 -0.24
C VAL A 157 -10.80 -22.00 0.69
N VAL A 158 -10.53 -21.39 1.85
CA VAL A 158 -11.58 -20.97 2.78
C VAL A 158 -12.25 -19.71 2.23
N ASP A 159 -13.32 -19.93 1.47
CA ASP A 159 -14.30 -18.92 1.07
C ASP A 159 -15.16 -18.60 2.32
N ALA A 160 -14.93 -17.43 2.92
CA ALA A 160 -15.65 -17.01 4.11
C ALA A 160 -17.07 -16.56 3.72
N GLU A 161 -18.04 -17.46 3.84
CA GLU A 161 -19.47 -17.12 3.76
C GLU A 161 -19.87 -16.18 4.92
N PHE A 162 -20.42 -15.03 4.53
CA PHE A 162 -20.98 -14.01 5.41
C PHE A 162 -22.37 -14.46 5.90
N GLU A 163 -22.53 -14.71 7.20
CA GLU A 163 -23.83 -14.99 7.81
C GLU A 163 -24.44 -13.69 8.37
N GLU A 164 -25.44 -13.13 7.67
CA GLU A 164 -26.27 -12.04 8.16
C GLU A 164 -27.03 -12.48 9.42
N VAL A 165 -26.65 -11.95 10.57
CA VAL A 165 -27.42 -12.11 11.81
C VAL A 165 -28.70 -11.28 11.68
N LYS A 166 -29.83 -11.99 11.59
CA LYS A 166 -31.17 -11.39 11.59
C LYS A 166 -31.48 -10.76 12.94
N ASP A 167 -32.01 -9.54 12.89
CA ASP A 167 -32.65 -8.84 14.00
C ASP A 167 -33.82 -9.67 14.55
N ASP A 168 -33.73 -10.10 15.80
CA ASP A 168 -34.87 -10.64 16.54
C ASP A 168 -35.59 -9.53 17.31
N ASP A 169 -36.66 -9.05 16.67
CA ASP A 169 -37.79 -8.39 17.28
C ASP A 169 -38.58 -9.35 18.21
N LYS A 170 -39.06 -8.81 19.34
CA LYS A 170 -40.00 -9.36 20.36
C LYS A 170 -39.30 -10.05 21.55
N LYS A 171 -39.55 -9.65 22.80
CA LYS A 171 -40.85 -9.30 23.41
C LYS A 171 -40.66 -8.61 24.76
#